data_AF-A0A954S6T8-F1
#
_entry.id   AF-A0A954S6T8-F1
#
_cell.length_a   1.000
_cell.length_b   1.000
_cell.length_c   1.000
_cell.angle_alpha   90.00
_cell.angle_beta   90.00
_cell.angle_gamma   90.00
#
_symmetry.space_group_name_H-M   'P 1'
#
loop_
_entity.id
_entity.type
_entity.pdbx_description
1 polymer ?
#
loop_
_entity_poly.entity_id
_entity_poly.type
_entity_poly.pdbx_seq_one_letter_code
_entity_poly.pdbx_strand_id
1 'polypeptide(L)'
;IGYFSSVKRQARIAKVVGLGNGFRLAGLQKFLQQNLQYEVDRPDAYRSLAGDAVVNSPLFADNLLSFAVPYGLALQTLKLTRIHTSLLPPEIATARVIRKKKPWAVAAAASLLLGYTLSTVGNAYTNGVVHTPEFEAAEKEAGDFGSKVGSLKSAYDSEVGRRGAAQAKLEGLIKGRRSVDWLDVYNAVVDCLPRIPEGEPVPDEVNMKPIINLTEFSTKKEADVSAWFGKVPEAKLKYMPEAERTAGPSGEGYIVTLRGQHYFNDPAQPRNTGILFVINTFLKNLQQWQVQHDGYPVRDVRRLGLTHATIMEQGKAVPIDVSTKGRDLTAARGFGATGPMGPMGTSEESPEFLTETPEFPPSSAVAGTGVPGQPGSADVKRYEGTTFTIQLVLQYVPEADRAEVDPLAPAAAEGADGASADAASGADAAADATAAE
;
A
#
# COMPACT_ATOMS: atom_id res chain seq x y z
N ILE A 1 -97.99 -32.09 0.13
CA ILE A 1 -97.32 -33.38 0.42
C ILE A 1 -97.35 -34.31 -0.80
N GLY A 2 -98.50 -34.58 -1.43
CA GLY A 2 -98.58 -35.46 -2.61
C GLY A 2 -97.59 -35.16 -3.73
N TYR A 3 -97.37 -33.88 -4.06
CA TYR A 3 -96.35 -33.45 -5.03
C TYR A 3 -94.91 -33.77 -4.58
N PHE A 4 -94.59 -33.63 -3.29
CA PHE A 4 -93.26 -33.95 -2.77
C PHE A 4 -92.98 -35.46 -2.85
N SER A 5 -93.98 -36.28 -2.48
CA SER A 5 -93.89 -37.74 -2.53
C SER A 5 -93.77 -38.28 -3.96
N SER A 6 -94.37 -37.62 -4.96
CA SER A 6 -94.23 -38.02 -6.36
C SER A 6 -92.84 -37.71 -6.92
N VAL A 7 -92.24 -36.57 -6.54
CA VAL A 7 -90.91 -36.12 -6.99
C VAL A 7 -89.78 -36.86 -6.27
N LYS A 8 -89.94 -37.16 -4.97
CA LYS A 8 -88.92 -37.81 -4.14
C LYS A 8 -89.43 -39.13 -3.57
N ARG A 9 -89.51 -40.15 -4.43
CA ARG A 9 -90.03 -41.49 -4.08
C ARG A 9 -89.25 -42.22 -2.98
N GLN A 10 -87.98 -41.88 -2.76
CA GLN A 10 -87.11 -42.51 -1.76
C GLN A 10 -87.14 -41.81 -0.38
N ALA A 11 -87.70 -40.59 -0.29
CA ALA A 11 -87.69 -39.81 0.94
C ALA A 11 -88.92 -40.13 1.80
N ARG A 12 -88.71 -40.60 3.02
CA ARG A 12 -89.78 -40.77 4.02
C ARG A 12 -89.90 -39.49 4.85
N ILE A 13 -91.09 -38.92 4.93
CA ILE A 13 -91.37 -37.76 5.79
C ILE A 13 -91.56 -38.29 7.22
N ALA A 14 -90.60 -38.01 8.11
CA ALA A 14 -90.67 -38.45 9.50
C ALA A 14 -91.61 -37.56 10.33
N LYS A 15 -91.60 -36.25 10.09
CA LYS A 15 -92.29 -35.27 10.93
C LYS A 15 -92.65 -34.03 10.13
N VAL A 16 -93.79 -33.44 10.43
CA VAL A 16 -94.25 -32.16 9.86
C VAL A 16 -94.20 -31.11 10.96
N VAL A 17 -93.48 -30.02 10.73
CA VAL A 17 -93.40 -28.90 11.67
C VAL A 17 -94.28 -27.77 11.16
N GLY A 18 -95.28 -27.39 11.95
CA GLY A 18 -96.17 -26.27 11.65
C GLY A 18 -95.52 -24.94 12.00
N LEU A 19 -95.36 -24.04 11.02
CA LEU A 19 -94.77 -22.71 11.19
C LEU A 19 -95.71 -21.63 10.64
N GLY A 20 -95.63 -20.42 11.20
CA GLY A 20 -96.44 -19.26 10.83
C GLY A 20 -97.76 -19.14 11.59
N ASN A 21 -98.35 -17.93 11.55
CA ASN A 21 -99.55 -17.60 12.31
C ASN A 21 -100.78 -18.45 11.97
N GLY A 22 -100.86 -19.02 10.77
CA GLY A 22 -101.96 -19.93 10.39
C GLY A 22 -102.04 -21.20 11.25
N PHE A 23 -100.94 -21.65 11.84
CA PHE A 23 -100.89 -22.81 12.75
C PHE A 23 -101.33 -22.49 14.19
N ARG A 24 -101.78 -21.26 14.47
CA ARG A 24 -102.34 -20.84 15.77
C ARG A 24 -103.79 -21.30 15.98
N LEU A 25 -104.49 -21.69 14.90
CA LEU A 25 -105.88 -22.14 14.98
C LEU A 25 -106.01 -23.41 15.84
N ALA A 26 -106.87 -23.35 16.85
CA ALA A 26 -107.15 -24.47 17.72
C ALA A 26 -107.73 -25.65 16.91
N GLY A 27 -107.24 -26.86 17.17
CA GLY A 27 -107.69 -28.09 16.49
C GLY A 27 -107.07 -28.35 15.11
N LEU A 28 -106.38 -27.39 14.49
CA LEU A 28 -105.75 -27.57 13.17
C LEU A 28 -104.68 -28.65 13.17
N GLN A 29 -103.88 -28.75 14.24
CA GLN A 29 -102.86 -29.80 14.38
C GLN A 29 -103.48 -31.20 14.36
N LYS A 30 -104.54 -31.41 15.15
CA LYS A 30 -105.24 -32.69 15.23
C LYS A 30 -105.95 -33.02 13.92
N PHE A 31 -106.56 -32.01 13.28
CA PHE A 31 -107.18 -32.15 11.96
C PHE A 31 -106.16 -32.57 10.90
N LEU A 32 -105.02 -31.90 10.82
CA LEU A 32 -103.97 -32.23 9.85
C LEU A 32 -103.34 -33.60 10.13
N GLN A 33 -103.12 -33.95 11.39
CA GLN A 33 -102.59 -35.26 11.78
C GLN A 33 -103.53 -36.41 11.42
N GLN A 34 -104.85 -36.23 11.60
CA GLN A 34 -105.86 -37.23 11.23
C GLN A 34 -105.98 -37.40 9.70
N ASN A 35 -105.97 -36.29 8.95
CA ASN A 35 -106.13 -36.32 7.50
C ASN A 35 -104.85 -36.73 6.76
N LEU A 36 -103.68 -36.37 7.28
CA LEU A 36 -102.39 -36.62 6.62
C LEU A 36 -101.69 -37.89 7.13
N GLN A 37 -102.10 -38.45 8.27
CA GLN A 37 -101.47 -39.60 8.92
C GLN A 37 -99.97 -39.40 9.24
N TYR A 38 -99.51 -38.15 9.34
CA TYR A 38 -98.15 -37.80 9.77
C TYR A 38 -98.17 -37.13 11.14
N GLU A 39 -97.09 -37.27 11.91
CA GLU A 39 -96.90 -36.51 13.14
C GLU A 39 -96.73 -35.02 12.80
N VAL A 40 -97.72 -34.21 13.19
CA VAL A 40 -97.67 -32.76 13.06
C VAL A 40 -97.32 -32.18 14.43
N ASP A 41 -96.17 -31.52 14.51
CA ASP A 41 -95.68 -30.87 15.71
C ASP A 41 -95.68 -29.36 15.55
N ARG A 42 -96.08 -28.69 16.63
CA ARG A 42 -96.16 -27.25 16.72
C ARG A 42 -95.11 -26.82 17.74
N PRO A 43 -94.03 -26.14 17.32
CA PRO A 43 -93.01 -25.69 18.26
C PRO A 43 -93.58 -24.72 19.28
N ASP A 44 -93.49 -25.06 20.57
CA ASP A 44 -93.92 -24.19 21.68
C ASP A 44 -92.76 -23.35 22.27
N ALA A 45 -91.50 -23.64 21.90
CA ALA A 45 -90.31 -22.84 22.26
C ALA A 45 -89.11 -23.07 21.32
N TYR A 46 -88.20 -22.10 21.24
CA TYR A 46 -86.87 -22.28 20.62
C TYR A 46 -85.86 -22.80 21.65
N ARG A 47 -85.53 -24.09 21.59
CA ARG A 47 -84.69 -24.78 22.60
C ARG A 47 -83.30 -24.17 22.83
N SER A 48 -82.73 -23.53 21.81
CA SER A 48 -81.38 -22.95 21.84
C SER A 48 -81.37 -21.42 21.96
N LEU A 49 -82.53 -20.79 22.15
CA LEU A 49 -82.63 -19.34 22.33
C LEU A 49 -82.48 -19.01 23.82
N ALA A 50 -81.51 -18.14 24.14
CA ALA A 50 -81.28 -17.64 25.49
C ALA A 50 -81.52 -16.12 25.54
N GLY A 51 -82.15 -15.62 26.61
CA GLY A 51 -82.40 -14.19 26.82
C GLY A 51 -83.77 -13.92 27.46
N ASP A 52 -83.77 -13.67 28.77
CA ASP A 52 -84.97 -13.58 29.60
C ASP A 52 -85.91 -12.41 29.20
N ALA A 53 -85.33 -11.32 28.70
CA ALA A 53 -86.08 -10.15 28.24
C ALA A 53 -86.92 -10.39 26.98
N VAL A 54 -86.49 -11.31 26.10
CA VAL A 54 -87.16 -11.57 24.81
C VAL A 54 -88.07 -12.79 24.91
N VAL A 55 -87.64 -13.84 25.61
CA VAL A 55 -88.42 -15.08 25.76
C VAL A 55 -89.69 -14.85 26.59
N ASN A 56 -89.65 -14.00 27.62
CA ASN A 56 -90.80 -13.67 28.45
C ASN A 56 -91.67 -12.53 27.89
N SER A 57 -91.31 -11.95 26.75
CA SER A 57 -92.09 -10.88 26.15
C SER A 57 -93.43 -11.43 25.61
N PRO A 58 -94.59 -10.88 26.00
CA PRO A 58 -95.90 -11.33 25.50
C PRO A 58 -95.98 -11.31 23.97
N LEU A 59 -95.38 -10.30 23.33
CA LEU A 59 -95.35 -10.17 21.88
C LEU A 59 -94.59 -11.31 21.18
N PHE A 60 -93.55 -11.83 21.84
CA PHE A 60 -92.76 -12.95 21.34
C PHE A 60 -93.48 -14.29 21.57
N ALA A 61 -94.03 -14.50 22.77
CA ALA A 61 -94.80 -15.69 23.10
C ALA A 61 -96.03 -15.86 22.19
N ASP A 62 -96.73 -14.76 21.89
CA ASP A 62 -97.93 -14.75 21.03
C ASP A 62 -97.65 -15.06 19.55
N ASN A 63 -96.44 -14.77 19.07
CA ASN A 63 -96.07 -14.85 17.65
C ASN A 63 -94.91 -15.82 17.38
N LEU A 64 -94.59 -16.71 18.32
CA LEU A 64 -93.44 -17.62 18.28
C LEU A 64 -93.27 -18.34 16.94
N LEU A 65 -94.37 -18.85 16.38
CA LEU A 65 -94.40 -19.61 15.12
C LEU A 65 -94.04 -18.76 13.89
N SER A 66 -94.23 -17.44 13.94
CA SER A 66 -93.90 -16.52 12.86
C SER A 66 -92.45 -16.03 12.91
N PHE A 67 -91.75 -16.25 14.02
CA PHE A 67 -90.35 -15.83 14.18
C PHE A 67 -89.32 -16.79 13.57
N ALA A 68 -89.74 -17.89 12.93
CA ALA A 68 -88.81 -18.86 12.34
C ALA A 68 -87.88 -18.23 11.28
N VAL A 69 -88.43 -17.35 10.43
CA VAL A 69 -87.68 -16.65 9.38
C VAL A 69 -86.69 -15.62 9.95
N PRO A 70 -87.10 -14.65 10.78
CA PRO A 70 -86.16 -13.69 11.38
C PRO A 70 -85.13 -14.35 12.31
N TYR A 71 -85.48 -15.43 13.01
CA TYR A 71 -84.54 -16.21 13.82
C TYR A 71 -83.45 -16.86 12.94
N GLY A 72 -83.84 -17.45 11.80
CA GLY A 72 -82.89 -17.99 10.83
C GLY A 72 -81.95 -16.91 10.24
N LEU A 73 -82.48 -15.72 9.94
CA LEU A 73 -81.66 -14.59 9.47
C LEU A 73 -80.67 -14.12 10.52
N ALA A 74 -81.06 -14.06 11.80
CA ALA A 74 -80.16 -13.70 12.90
C ALA A 74 -79.04 -14.75 13.09
N LEU A 75 -79.35 -16.04 13.00
CA LEU A 75 -78.33 -17.08 13.03
C LEU A 75 -77.37 -16.99 11.83
N GLN A 76 -77.89 -16.59 10.66
CA GLN A 76 -77.08 -16.38 9.46
C GLN A 76 -76.14 -15.18 9.60
N THR A 77 -76.56 -14.09 10.23
CA THR A 77 -75.66 -12.94 10.51
C THR A 77 -74.60 -13.26 11.56
N LEU A 78 -74.93 -14.10 12.55
CA LEU A 78 -73.99 -14.62 13.55
C LEU A 78 -73.05 -15.70 13.01
N LYS A 79 -73.20 -16.09 11.73
CA LYS A 79 -72.42 -17.14 11.07
C LYS A 79 -72.55 -18.53 11.72
N LEU A 80 -73.70 -18.83 12.32
CA LEU A 80 -73.98 -20.12 12.97
C LEU A 80 -74.70 -21.11 12.04
N THR A 81 -75.26 -20.64 10.92
CA THR A 81 -75.92 -21.49 9.91
C THR A 81 -74.92 -22.15 8.98
N ARG A 82 -75.23 -23.34 8.44
CA ARG A 82 -74.37 -23.99 7.42
C ARG A 82 -74.33 -23.23 6.09
N ILE A 83 -75.40 -22.51 5.77
CA ILE A 83 -75.53 -21.75 4.53
C ILE A 83 -75.33 -20.26 4.85
N HIS A 84 -74.38 -19.65 4.16
CA HIS A 84 -74.17 -18.21 4.16
C HIS A 84 -74.34 -17.70 2.73
N THR A 85 -75.40 -16.94 2.48
CA THR A 85 -75.60 -16.24 1.21
C THR A 85 -75.85 -14.77 1.48
N SER A 86 -75.28 -13.90 0.64
CA SER A 86 -75.48 -12.46 0.69
C SER A 86 -75.72 -11.99 -0.73
N LEU A 87 -76.88 -11.38 -0.96
CA LEU A 87 -77.22 -10.71 -2.22
C LEU A 87 -76.80 -9.24 -2.22
N LEU A 88 -76.11 -8.77 -1.17
CA LEU A 88 -75.60 -7.42 -1.11
C LEU A 88 -74.44 -7.26 -2.12
N PRO A 89 -74.51 -6.28 -3.03
CA PRO A 89 -73.40 -5.98 -3.93
C PRO A 89 -72.10 -5.70 -3.16
N PRO A 90 -70.96 -6.25 -3.60
CA PRO A 90 -69.68 -6.11 -2.90
C PRO A 90 -69.24 -4.64 -2.78
N GLU A 91 -69.68 -3.76 -3.66
CA GLU A 91 -69.41 -2.32 -3.65
C GLU A 91 -70.01 -1.63 -2.42
N ILE A 92 -71.22 -2.03 -2.02
CA ILE A 92 -71.89 -1.47 -0.84
C ILE A 92 -71.27 -2.04 0.44
N ALA A 93 -70.91 -3.33 0.43
CA ALA A 93 -70.24 -3.98 1.54
C ALA A 93 -68.88 -3.31 1.83
N THR A 94 -68.07 -3.11 0.79
CA THR A 94 -66.77 -2.42 0.89
C THR A 94 -66.95 -0.95 1.26
N ALA A 95 -67.90 -0.22 0.68
CA ALA A 95 -68.17 1.17 1.04
C ALA A 95 -68.53 1.34 2.53
N ARG A 96 -69.29 0.40 3.12
CA ARG A 96 -69.62 0.41 4.55
C ARG A 96 -68.39 0.18 5.42
N VAL A 97 -67.53 -0.77 5.05
CA VAL A 97 -66.27 -1.03 5.75
C VAL A 97 -65.34 0.18 5.65
N ILE A 98 -65.23 0.80 4.47
CA ILE A 98 -64.43 2.01 4.25
C ILE A 98 -64.96 3.14 5.13
N ARG A 99 -66.28 3.43 5.12
CA ARG A 99 -66.88 4.47 5.99
C ARG A 99 -66.58 4.24 7.48
N LYS A 100 -66.59 2.99 7.95
CA LYS A 100 -66.23 2.65 9.33
C LYS A 100 -64.75 2.93 9.64
N LYS A 101 -63.85 2.79 8.66
CA LYS A 101 -62.40 3.00 8.81
C LYS A 101 -61.93 4.43 8.55
N LYS A 102 -62.71 5.25 7.85
CA LYS A 102 -62.39 6.67 7.56
C LYS A 102 -61.91 7.48 8.78
N PRO A 103 -62.59 7.48 9.95
CA PRO A 103 -62.12 8.28 11.09
C PRO A 103 -60.76 7.81 11.63
N TRP A 104 -60.51 6.49 11.62
CA TRP A 104 -59.22 5.92 12.02
C TRP A 104 -58.11 6.23 11.02
N ALA A 105 -58.42 6.26 9.72
CA ALA A 105 -57.46 6.67 8.70
C ALA A 105 -57.07 8.15 8.83
N VAL A 106 -58.04 9.03 9.13
CA VAL A 106 -57.78 10.46 9.39
C VAL A 106 -56.94 10.63 10.65
N ALA A 107 -57.24 9.90 11.73
CA ALA A 107 -56.45 9.95 12.96
C ALA A 107 -54.99 9.51 12.73
N ALA A 108 -54.78 8.42 11.97
CA ALA A 108 -53.43 7.95 11.63
C ALA A 108 -52.67 8.93 10.72
N ALA A 109 -53.35 9.55 9.75
CA ALA A 109 -52.74 10.58 8.91
C ALA A 109 -52.37 11.83 9.74
N ALA A 110 -53.25 12.24 10.66
CA ALA A 110 -53.00 13.38 11.54
C ALA A 110 -51.85 13.12 12.51
N SER A 111 -51.72 11.90 13.07
CA SER A 111 -50.61 11.55 13.95
C SER A 111 -49.27 11.49 13.20
N LEU A 112 -49.27 10.99 11.96
CA LEU A 112 -48.08 11.02 11.10
C LEU A 112 -47.66 12.45 10.76
N LEU A 113 -48.62 13.32 10.40
CA LEU A 113 -48.33 14.72 10.13
C LEU A 113 -47.82 15.44 11.38
N LEU A 114 -48.41 15.18 12.56
CA LEU A 114 -47.91 15.72 13.82
C LEU A 114 -46.50 15.24 14.16
N GLY A 115 -46.20 13.96 13.93
CA GLY A 115 -44.86 13.42 14.12
C GLY A 115 -43.84 14.08 13.19
N TYR A 116 -44.22 14.26 11.92
CA TYR A 116 -43.37 14.93 10.93
C TYR A 116 -43.14 16.39 11.27
N THR A 117 -44.18 17.15 11.65
CA THR A 117 -44.03 18.56 12.02
C THR A 117 -43.22 18.73 13.30
N LEU A 118 -43.38 17.86 14.29
CA LEU A 118 -42.56 17.91 15.50
C LEU A 118 -41.09 17.60 15.20
N SER A 119 -40.82 16.63 14.33
CA SER A 119 -39.46 16.31 13.88
C SER A 119 -38.81 17.45 13.11
N THR A 120 -39.52 18.10 12.18
CA THR A 120 -38.97 19.20 11.40
C THR A 120 -38.71 20.43 12.26
N VAL A 121 -39.60 20.76 13.20
CA VAL A 121 -39.38 21.86 14.15
C VAL A 121 -38.20 21.58 15.09
N GLY A 122 -38.09 20.35 15.61
CA GLY A 122 -36.95 19.95 16.43
C GLY A 122 -35.61 20.09 15.68
N ASN A 123 -35.56 19.59 14.44
CA ASN A 123 -34.38 19.72 13.59
C ASN A 123 -34.08 21.18 13.24
N ALA A 124 -35.09 22.01 12.93
CA ALA A 124 -34.91 23.42 12.63
C ALA A 124 -34.35 24.21 13.82
N TYR A 125 -34.80 23.90 15.05
CA TYR A 125 -34.28 24.51 16.26
C TYR A 125 -32.80 24.18 16.48
N THR A 126 -32.42 22.90 16.36
CA THR A 126 -31.01 22.50 16.46
C THR A 126 -30.16 23.12 15.35
N ASN A 127 -30.72 23.23 14.14
CA ASN A 127 -30.05 23.84 12.99
C ASN A 127 -29.73 25.32 13.27
N GLY A 128 -30.64 26.05 13.90
CA GLY A 128 -30.43 27.46 14.26
C GLY A 128 -29.35 27.71 15.31
N VAL A 129 -28.99 26.70 16.12
CA VAL A 129 -27.90 26.80 17.11
C VAL A 129 -26.53 26.68 16.44
N VAL A 130 -26.42 25.86 15.39
CA VAL A 130 -25.15 25.58 14.70
C VAL A 130 -24.95 26.40 13.44
N HIS A 131 -26.00 26.91 12.80
CA HIS A 131 -25.90 27.85 11.69
C HIS A 131 -25.81 29.29 12.19
N THR A 132 -24.75 29.59 12.93
CA THR A 132 -24.32 30.97 13.13
C THR A 132 -23.38 31.38 11.98
N PRO A 133 -23.25 32.69 11.69
CA PRO A 133 -22.32 33.17 10.66
C PRO A 133 -20.86 32.72 10.90
N GLU A 134 -20.49 32.49 12.15
CA GLU A 134 -19.16 32.04 12.56
C GLU A 134 -18.90 30.58 12.13
N PHE A 135 -19.87 29.70 12.34
CA PHE A 135 -19.80 28.30 11.91
C PHE A 135 -19.88 28.17 10.38
N GLU A 136 -20.69 28.99 9.71
CA GLU A 136 -20.75 29.02 8.24
C GLU A 136 -19.40 29.44 7.63
N ALA A 137 -18.73 30.43 8.23
CA ALA A 137 -17.40 30.83 7.80
C ALA A 137 -16.36 29.71 8.00
N ALA A 138 -16.39 29.03 9.14
CA ALA A 138 -15.50 27.91 9.44
C ALA A 138 -15.76 26.69 8.53
N GLU A 139 -17.02 26.36 8.25
CA GLU A 139 -17.39 25.29 7.32
C GLU A 139 -16.90 25.59 5.90
N LYS A 140 -17.05 26.85 5.46
CA LYS A 140 -16.55 27.29 4.17
C LYS A 140 -15.02 27.19 4.08
N GLU A 141 -14.29 27.65 5.10
CA GLU A 141 -12.82 27.53 5.14
C GLU A 141 -12.37 26.07 5.12
N ALA A 142 -13.05 25.20 5.88
CA ALA A 142 -12.79 23.75 5.86
C ALA A 142 -13.10 23.12 4.49
N GLY A 143 -14.18 23.54 3.83
CA GLY A 143 -14.55 23.11 2.48
C GLY A 143 -13.56 23.57 1.42
N ASP A 144 -13.08 24.81 1.52
CA ASP A 144 -12.04 25.38 0.64
C ASP A 144 -10.71 24.65 0.84
N PHE A 145 -10.32 24.37 2.10
CA PHE A 145 -9.15 23.59 2.42
C PHE A 145 -9.27 22.14 1.90
N GLY A 146 -10.40 21.49 2.12
CA GLY A 146 -10.68 20.14 1.60
C GLY A 146 -10.59 20.08 0.08
N SER A 147 -11.10 21.10 -0.61
CA SER A 147 -10.99 21.25 -2.07
C SER A 147 -9.54 21.40 -2.52
N LYS A 148 -8.74 22.18 -1.79
CA LYS A 148 -7.30 22.35 -2.06
C LYS A 148 -6.51 21.05 -1.83
N VAL A 149 -6.82 20.31 -0.77
CA VAL A 149 -6.20 19.00 -0.51
C VAL A 149 -6.59 18.00 -1.61
N GLY A 150 -7.85 17.97 -2.02
CA GLY A 150 -8.34 17.11 -3.10
C GLY A 150 -7.66 17.39 -4.44
N SER A 151 -7.44 18.66 -4.79
CA SER A 151 -6.74 19.04 -6.02
C SER A 151 -5.25 18.69 -5.97
N LEU A 152 -4.57 18.93 -4.86
CA LEU A 152 -3.17 18.55 -4.65
C LEU A 152 -2.97 17.04 -4.71
N LYS A 153 -3.87 16.27 -4.08
CA LYS A 153 -3.85 14.80 -4.16
C LYS A 153 -4.01 14.32 -5.60
N SER A 154 -4.96 14.88 -6.33
CA SER A 154 -5.19 14.52 -7.74
C SER A 154 -3.97 14.84 -8.62
N ALA A 155 -3.33 15.99 -8.39
CA ALA A 155 -2.09 16.36 -9.09
C ALA A 155 -0.93 15.41 -8.75
N TYR A 156 -0.77 15.04 -7.47
CA TYR A 156 0.23 14.08 -7.03
C TYR A 156 0.01 12.69 -7.67
N ASP A 157 -1.21 12.16 -7.61
CA ASP A 157 -1.55 10.84 -8.16
C ASP A 157 -1.31 10.82 -9.69
N SER A 158 -1.56 11.94 -10.38
CA SER A 158 -1.23 12.12 -11.80
C SER A 158 0.27 12.03 -12.07
N GLU A 159 1.10 12.73 -11.30
CA GLU A 159 2.56 12.68 -11.44
C GLU A 159 3.14 11.31 -11.08
N VAL A 160 2.58 10.62 -10.08
CA VAL A 160 2.91 9.23 -9.77
C VAL A 160 2.63 8.33 -10.97
N GLY A 161 1.47 8.48 -11.61
CA GLY A 161 1.12 7.77 -12.83
C GLY A 161 2.09 8.05 -13.99
N ARG A 162 2.44 9.32 -14.21
CA ARG A 162 3.43 9.73 -15.24
C ARG A 162 4.80 9.10 -14.98
N ARG A 163 5.27 9.12 -13.73
CA ARG A 163 6.54 8.50 -13.34
C ARG A 163 6.52 6.99 -13.59
N GLY A 164 5.45 6.30 -13.20
CA GLY A 164 5.30 4.86 -13.44
C GLY A 164 5.32 4.52 -14.93
N ALA A 165 4.61 5.30 -15.76
CA ALA A 165 4.65 5.12 -17.21
C ALA A 165 6.05 5.40 -17.81
N ALA A 166 6.75 6.42 -17.31
CA ALA A 166 8.12 6.72 -17.73
C ALA A 166 9.10 5.59 -17.34
N GLN A 167 8.96 5.02 -16.13
CA GLN A 167 9.73 3.86 -15.68
C GLN A 167 9.45 2.64 -16.56
N ALA A 168 8.19 2.29 -16.79
CA ALA A 168 7.84 1.17 -17.66
C ALA A 168 8.39 1.34 -19.09
N LYS A 169 8.39 2.57 -19.62
CA LYS A 169 9.01 2.90 -20.91
C LYS A 169 10.53 2.74 -20.85
N LEU A 170 11.19 3.21 -19.80
CA LEU A 170 12.63 3.07 -19.60
C LEU A 170 13.03 1.60 -19.50
N GLU A 171 12.31 0.82 -18.69
CA GLU A 171 12.48 -0.63 -18.56
C GLU A 171 12.29 -1.32 -19.90
N GLY A 172 11.24 -1.00 -20.66
CA GLY A 172 11.02 -1.55 -22.01
C GLY A 172 12.13 -1.19 -23.01
N LEU A 173 12.78 -0.04 -22.85
CA LEU A 173 13.94 0.35 -23.67
C LEU A 173 15.22 -0.39 -23.26
N ILE A 174 15.37 -0.74 -21.98
CA ILE A 174 16.58 -1.38 -21.42
C ILE A 174 16.49 -2.92 -21.52
N LYS A 175 15.30 -3.50 -21.32
CA LYS A 175 15.07 -4.95 -21.24
C LYS A 175 15.52 -5.64 -22.54
N GLY A 176 16.51 -6.52 -22.42
CA GLY A 176 17.10 -7.25 -23.54
C GLY A 176 18.19 -6.51 -24.32
N ARG A 177 18.47 -5.23 -24.05
CA ARG A 177 19.60 -4.48 -24.66
C ARG A 177 20.85 -4.46 -23.80
N ARG A 178 20.70 -4.56 -22.48
CA ARG A 178 21.81 -4.69 -21.52
C ARG A 178 21.57 -5.94 -20.69
N SER A 179 22.36 -6.98 -20.95
CA SER A 179 22.39 -8.18 -20.10
C SER A 179 23.11 -7.94 -18.77
N VAL A 180 23.78 -6.79 -18.64
CA VAL A 180 24.59 -6.39 -17.48
C VAL A 180 24.16 -5.00 -17.05
N ASP A 181 23.83 -4.84 -15.77
CA ASP A 181 23.69 -3.52 -15.17
C ASP A 181 25.07 -2.95 -14.85
N TRP A 182 25.61 -2.19 -15.81
CA TRP A 182 26.93 -1.58 -15.68
C TRP A 182 27.03 -0.56 -14.54
N LEU A 183 25.92 0.04 -14.12
CA LEU A 183 25.95 1.01 -13.02
C LEU A 183 26.15 0.30 -11.69
N ASP A 184 25.51 -0.85 -11.49
CA ASP A 184 25.74 -1.71 -10.33
C ASP A 184 27.19 -2.23 -10.30
N VAL A 185 27.72 -2.67 -11.44
CA VAL A 185 29.11 -3.10 -11.56
C VAL A 185 30.08 -1.97 -11.22
N TYR A 186 29.83 -0.77 -11.75
CA TYR A 186 30.68 0.39 -11.48
C TYR A 186 30.63 0.78 -10.00
N ASN A 187 29.43 0.82 -9.41
CA ASN A 187 29.26 1.10 -7.99
C ASN A 187 29.94 0.05 -7.10
N ALA A 188 29.85 -1.24 -7.44
CA ALA A 188 30.53 -2.31 -6.71
C ALA A 188 32.05 -2.13 -6.73
N VAL A 189 32.63 -1.76 -7.88
CA VAL A 189 34.08 -1.50 -7.98
C VAL A 189 34.48 -0.23 -7.24
N VAL A 190 33.71 0.85 -7.34
CA VAL A 190 33.98 2.12 -6.63
C VAL A 190 33.89 1.93 -5.12
N ASP A 191 32.90 1.17 -4.64
CA ASP A 191 32.73 0.87 -3.22
C ASP A 191 33.76 -0.16 -2.72
N CYS A 192 34.52 -0.83 -3.59
CA CYS A 192 35.69 -1.60 -3.15
C CYS A 192 36.92 -0.72 -2.86
N LEU A 193 36.98 0.52 -3.34
CA LEU A 193 38.13 1.40 -3.14
C LEU A 193 38.30 1.77 -1.66
N PRO A 194 39.54 1.94 -1.18
CA PRO A 194 39.78 2.41 0.18
C PRO A 194 39.26 3.84 0.33
N ARG A 195 38.55 4.09 1.42
CA ARG A 195 37.98 5.39 1.79
C ARG A 195 38.44 5.75 3.19
N ILE A 196 38.48 7.04 3.46
CA ILE A 196 38.69 7.56 4.81
C ILE A 196 37.35 7.45 5.54
N PRO A 197 37.29 6.85 6.75
CA PRO A 197 36.07 6.73 7.53
C PRO A 197 35.39 8.08 7.76
N GLU A 198 34.06 8.08 7.84
CA GLU A 198 33.30 9.29 8.10
C GLU A 198 33.62 9.86 9.49
N GLY A 199 33.99 11.14 9.56
CA GLY A 199 34.37 11.82 10.80
C GLY A 199 35.87 11.82 11.12
N GLU A 200 36.69 11.06 10.37
CA GLU A 200 38.14 11.17 10.50
C GLU A 200 38.69 12.35 9.66
N PRO A 201 39.65 13.12 10.20
CA PRO A 201 40.26 14.21 9.45
C PRO A 201 41.06 13.65 8.28
N VAL A 202 40.83 14.20 7.08
CA VAL A 202 41.62 13.84 5.91
C VAL A 202 43.08 14.26 6.14
N PRO A 203 44.06 13.34 6.11
CA PRO A 203 45.45 13.69 6.32
C PRO A 203 45.92 14.76 5.32
N ASP A 204 46.66 15.77 5.79
CA ASP A 204 47.15 16.85 4.94
C ASP A 204 48.17 16.34 3.90
N GLU A 205 49.04 15.42 4.32
CA GLU A 205 50.10 14.88 3.46
C GLU A 205 49.57 13.84 2.48
N VAL A 206 49.99 13.93 1.21
CA VAL A 206 49.47 13.08 0.12
C VAL A 206 49.83 11.60 0.30
N ASN A 207 51.01 11.31 0.86
CA ASN A 207 51.44 9.95 1.20
C ASN A 207 50.66 9.31 2.35
N MET A 208 49.96 10.10 3.15
CA MET A 208 49.17 9.59 4.29
C MET A 208 47.70 9.40 3.94
N LYS A 209 47.24 9.86 2.77
CA LYS A 209 45.85 9.67 2.32
C LYS A 209 45.69 8.25 1.75
N PRO A 210 44.88 7.36 2.37
CA PRO A 210 44.67 5.98 1.89
C PRO A 210 43.70 5.96 0.71
N ILE A 211 44.01 6.69 -0.36
CA ILE A 211 43.13 6.88 -1.52
C ILE A 211 43.80 6.29 -2.77
N ILE A 212 42.98 5.61 -3.58
CA ILE A 212 43.37 5.08 -4.88
C ILE A 212 42.66 5.87 -5.97
N ASN A 213 43.41 6.28 -7.00
CA ASN A 213 42.87 6.92 -8.19
C ASN A 213 42.79 5.91 -9.32
N LEU A 214 41.59 5.52 -9.73
CA LEU A 214 41.38 4.73 -10.94
C LEU A 214 41.44 5.63 -12.16
N THR A 215 42.34 5.32 -13.09
CA THR A 215 42.54 6.09 -14.34
C THR A 215 41.83 5.44 -15.52
N GLU A 216 41.60 4.13 -15.48
CA GLU A 216 40.94 3.40 -16.56
C GLU A 216 40.02 2.32 -15.99
N PHE A 217 38.80 2.27 -16.53
CA PHE A 217 37.86 1.15 -16.39
C PHE A 217 37.50 0.68 -17.80
N SER A 218 38.04 -0.45 -18.24
CA SER A 218 37.77 -1.01 -19.56
C SER A 218 37.25 -2.43 -19.46
N THR A 219 36.40 -2.81 -20.42
CA THR A 219 35.73 -4.12 -20.41
C THR A 219 35.83 -4.75 -21.79
N LYS A 220 36.12 -6.05 -21.82
CA LYS A 220 36.18 -6.82 -23.06
C LYS A 220 35.29 -8.05 -22.92
N LYS A 221 34.28 -8.15 -23.78
CA LYS A 221 33.40 -9.32 -23.83
C LYS A 221 34.13 -10.48 -24.48
N GLU A 222 34.12 -11.64 -23.84
CA GLU A 222 34.68 -12.88 -24.37
C GLU A 222 33.59 -13.97 -24.37
N ALA A 223 33.54 -14.76 -25.43
CA ALA A 223 32.60 -15.89 -25.51
C ALA A 223 32.96 -17.00 -24.52
N ASP A 224 34.25 -17.10 -24.18
CA ASP A 224 34.74 -17.96 -23.11
C ASP A 224 35.90 -17.30 -22.37
N VAL A 225 35.68 -17.01 -21.10
CA VAL A 225 36.67 -16.37 -20.20
C VAL A 225 37.79 -17.33 -19.78
N SER A 226 37.64 -18.64 -20.01
CA SER A 226 38.69 -19.64 -19.74
C SER A 226 39.97 -19.34 -20.55
N ALA A 227 39.82 -18.80 -21.76
CA ALA A 227 40.91 -18.42 -22.64
C ALA A 227 41.75 -17.25 -22.10
N TRP A 228 41.15 -16.37 -21.29
CA TRP A 228 41.89 -15.35 -20.54
C TRP A 228 42.61 -15.98 -19.35
N PHE A 229 41.92 -16.81 -18.56
CA PHE A 229 42.49 -17.45 -17.37
C PHE A 229 43.74 -18.28 -17.70
N GLY A 230 43.72 -19.05 -18.78
CA GLY A 230 44.88 -19.82 -19.26
C GLY A 230 46.08 -18.96 -19.70
N LYS A 231 45.91 -17.66 -19.92
CA LYS A 231 46.99 -16.71 -20.25
C LYS A 231 47.52 -15.96 -19.03
N VAL A 232 46.86 -16.09 -17.87
CA VAL A 232 47.32 -15.45 -16.63
C VAL A 232 48.60 -16.17 -16.17
N PRO A 233 49.73 -15.47 -15.98
CA PRO A 233 50.96 -16.10 -15.51
C PRO A 233 50.77 -16.74 -14.13
N GLU A 234 51.35 -17.90 -13.88
CA GLU A 234 51.21 -18.64 -12.60
C GLU A 234 51.56 -17.77 -11.38
N ALA A 235 52.57 -16.90 -11.52
CA ALA A 235 52.98 -15.97 -10.47
C ALA A 235 51.88 -14.97 -10.06
N LYS A 236 50.84 -14.78 -10.87
CA LYS A 236 49.70 -13.89 -10.62
C LYS A 236 48.49 -14.62 -10.05
N LEU A 237 48.37 -15.93 -10.30
CA LEU A 237 47.32 -16.76 -9.74
C LEU A 237 47.33 -16.79 -8.21
N LYS A 238 48.50 -16.56 -7.58
CA LYS A 238 48.63 -16.47 -6.11
C LYS A 238 47.85 -15.32 -5.47
N TYR A 239 47.45 -14.32 -6.26
CA TYR A 239 46.68 -13.18 -5.76
C TYR A 239 45.17 -13.44 -5.76
N MET A 240 44.71 -14.53 -6.38
CA MET A 240 43.31 -14.93 -6.38
C MET A 240 42.97 -15.77 -5.15
N PRO A 241 41.70 -15.82 -4.71
CA PRO A 241 41.23 -16.79 -3.73
C PRO A 241 41.52 -18.22 -4.20
N GLU A 242 41.87 -19.12 -3.28
CA GLU A 242 42.29 -20.49 -3.61
C GLU A 242 41.23 -21.29 -4.36
N ALA A 243 39.96 -21.13 -4.00
CA ALA A 243 38.85 -21.79 -4.66
C ALA A 243 38.68 -21.34 -6.12
N GLU A 244 38.82 -20.05 -6.38
CA GLU A 244 38.71 -19.48 -7.74
C GLU A 244 39.91 -19.87 -8.61
N ARG A 245 41.12 -19.88 -8.02
CA ARG A 245 42.32 -20.37 -8.69
C ARG A 245 42.19 -21.82 -9.17
N THR A 246 41.47 -22.66 -8.42
CA THR A 246 41.36 -24.10 -8.70
C THR A 246 40.21 -24.42 -9.64
N ALA A 247 39.07 -23.72 -9.51
CA ALA A 247 37.90 -23.93 -10.35
C ALA A 247 38.12 -23.38 -11.77
N GLY A 248 38.75 -22.20 -11.88
CA GLY A 248 38.87 -21.46 -13.14
C GLY A 248 37.51 -20.95 -13.65
N PRO A 249 37.46 -19.77 -14.30
CA PRO A 249 36.23 -19.25 -14.88
C PRO A 249 35.97 -19.93 -16.23
N SER A 250 34.70 -20.18 -16.55
CA SER A 250 34.31 -20.78 -17.84
C SER A 250 33.00 -20.19 -18.36
N GLY A 251 32.84 -20.15 -19.68
CA GLY A 251 31.62 -19.64 -20.34
C GLY A 251 31.68 -18.15 -20.67
N GLU A 252 30.56 -17.61 -21.15
CA GLU A 252 30.47 -16.22 -21.60
C GLU A 252 30.65 -15.25 -20.43
N GLY A 253 31.40 -14.18 -20.65
CA GLY A 253 31.63 -13.16 -19.62
C GLY A 253 32.42 -11.96 -20.12
N TYR A 254 32.68 -11.01 -19.20
CA TYR A 254 33.48 -9.83 -19.47
C TYR A 254 34.78 -9.90 -18.69
N ILE A 255 35.89 -9.56 -19.34
CA ILE A 255 37.16 -9.28 -18.66
C ILE A 255 37.17 -7.79 -18.35
N VAL A 256 37.14 -7.45 -17.07
CA VAL A 256 37.22 -6.07 -16.59
C VAL A 256 38.67 -5.76 -16.26
N THR A 257 39.21 -4.72 -16.87
CA THR A 257 40.56 -4.21 -16.62
C THR A 257 40.48 -2.88 -15.91
N LEU A 258 41.08 -2.81 -14.73
CA LEU A 258 41.14 -1.63 -13.87
C LEU A 258 42.58 -1.16 -13.80
N ARG A 259 42.87 0.03 -14.32
CA ARG A 259 44.17 0.68 -14.10
C ARG A 259 44.03 1.81 -13.12
N GLY A 260 44.99 1.91 -12.22
CA GLY A 260 45.00 2.97 -11.23
C GLY A 260 46.39 3.28 -10.71
N GLN A 261 46.44 4.32 -9.89
CA GLN A 261 47.63 4.77 -9.21
C GLN A 261 47.29 5.26 -7.81
N HIS A 262 48.24 5.11 -6.88
CA HIS A 262 48.14 5.69 -5.54
C HIS A 262 49.49 6.20 -5.08
N TYR A 263 49.46 7.15 -4.14
CA TYR A 263 50.65 7.74 -3.53
C TYR A 263 50.78 7.38 -2.04
N PHE A 264 49.88 6.55 -1.51
CA PHE A 264 49.89 6.13 -0.11
C PHE A 264 51.17 5.36 0.25
N ASN A 265 51.90 5.88 1.22
CA ASN A 265 53.13 5.32 1.75
C ASN A 265 53.33 5.81 3.21
N ASP A 266 52.74 5.07 4.15
CA ASP A 266 52.86 5.32 5.59
C ASP A 266 54.12 4.65 6.16
N PRO A 267 55.11 5.43 6.66
CA PRO A 267 56.32 4.89 7.29
C PRO A 267 56.04 4.03 8.54
N ALA A 268 54.91 4.25 9.22
CA ALA A 268 54.51 3.45 10.38
C ALA A 268 53.96 2.07 9.99
N GLN A 269 53.54 1.89 8.73
CA GLN A 269 52.99 0.64 8.21
C GLN A 269 53.78 0.11 7.01
N PRO A 270 55.07 -0.23 7.17
CA PRO A 270 55.93 -0.62 6.04
C PRO A 270 55.48 -1.90 5.32
N ARG A 271 54.61 -2.70 5.95
CA ARG A 271 53.98 -3.90 5.36
C ARG A 271 52.71 -3.60 4.54
N ASN A 272 52.28 -2.33 4.51
CA ASN A 272 51.07 -1.86 3.84
C ASN A 272 51.37 -0.66 2.93
N THR A 273 52.46 -0.73 2.17
CA THR A 273 52.90 0.32 1.24
C THR A 273 53.06 -0.22 -0.17
N GLY A 274 53.02 0.67 -1.16
CA GLY A 274 53.11 0.32 -2.58
C GLY A 274 52.07 -0.73 -2.99
N ILE A 275 52.47 -1.77 -3.71
CA ILE A 275 51.51 -2.79 -4.19
C ILE A 275 50.83 -3.57 -3.05
N LEU A 276 51.48 -3.71 -1.89
CA LEU A 276 50.88 -4.41 -0.74
C LEU A 276 49.66 -3.66 -0.21
N PHE A 277 49.65 -2.33 -0.29
CA PHE A 277 48.47 -1.52 0.04
C PHE A 277 47.28 -1.89 -0.85
N VAL A 278 47.50 -1.97 -2.16
CA VAL A 278 46.47 -2.34 -3.14
C VAL A 278 45.94 -3.76 -2.87
N ILE A 279 46.85 -4.69 -2.54
CA ILE A 279 46.49 -6.08 -2.21
C ILE A 279 45.62 -6.12 -0.94
N ASN A 280 46.05 -5.44 0.12
CA ASN A 280 45.40 -5.52 1.43
C ASN A 280 44.09 -4.72 1.53
N THR A 281 43.85 -3.79 0.60
CA THR A 281 42.65 -2.94 0.58
C THR A 281 41.77 -3.27 -0.62
N PHE A 282 42.09 -2.73 -1.80
CA PHE A 282 41.22 -2.79 -2.96
C PHE A 282 41.01 -4.20 -3.49
N LEU A 283 42.09 -4.98 -3.66
CA LEU A 283 41.99 -6.35 -4.13
C LEU A 283 41.25 -7.23 -3.12
N LYS A 284 41.54 -7.06 -1.82
CA LYS A 284 40.83 -7.77 -0.75
C LYS A 284 39.33 -7.48 -0.77
N ASN A 285 38.92 -6.22 -0.96
CA ASN A 285 37.51 -5.84 -1.03
C ASN A 285 36.84 -6.40 -2.30
N LEU A 286 37.52 -6.41 -3.44
CA LEU A 286 37.02 -7.05 -4.67
C LEU A 286 36.80 -8.57 -4.52
N GLN A 287 37.47 -9.20 -3.54
CA GLN A 287 37.33 -10.62 -3.24
C GLN A 287 36.27 -10.91 -2.16
N GLN A 288 35.56 -9.91 -1.66
CA GLN A 288 34.47 -10.12 -0.70
C GLN A 288 33.16 -10.47 -1.39
N TRP A 289 32.29 -11.19 -0.69
CA TRP A 289 30.94 -11.49 -1.17
C TRP A 289 30.11 -10.22 -1.34
N GLN A 290 30.16 -9.39 -0.30
CA GLN A 290 29.55 -8.08 -0.21
C GLN A 290 30.50 -7.13 0.52
N VAL A 291 30.41 -5.85 0.22
CA VAL A 291 31.16 -4.79 0.90
C VAL A 291 30.15 -3.81 1.50
N GLN A 292 30.41 -3.37 2.72
CA GLN A 292 29.65 -2.30 3.36
C GLN A 292 30.64 -1.29 3.95
N HIS A 293 30.43 -0.02 3.62
CA HIS A 293 31.12 1.10 4.26
C HIS A 293 30.16 1.84 5.18
N ASP A 294 30.69 2.48 6.20
CA ASP A 294 29.91 3.31 7.12
C ASP A 294 29.18 4.41 6.34
N GLY A 295 27.87 4.51 6.55
CA GLY A 295 27.00 5.47 5.86
C GLY A 295 26.53 5.07 4.45
N TYR A 296 26.96 3.91 3.92
CA TYR A 296 26.57 3.41 2.60
C TYR A 296 25.77 2.10 2.67
N PRO A 297 24.89 1.84 1.69
CA PRO A 297 24.17 0.56 1.61
C PRO A 297 25.14 -0.59 1.34
N VAL A 298 24.76 -1.80 1.76
CA VAL A 298 25.49 -3.04 1.44
C VAL A 298 25.54 -3.20 -0.08
N ARG A 299 26.73 -3.49 -0.61
CA ARG A 299 26.99 -3.71 -2.04
C ARG A 299 27.38 -5.14 -2.33
N ASP A 300 26.75 -5.73 -3.33
CA ASP A 300 27.12 -7.03 -3.88
C ASP A 300 28.37 -6.90 -4.75
N VAL A 301 29.41 -7.71 -4.48
CA VAL A 301 30.67 -7.72 -5.25
C VAL A 301 30.85 -9.05 -5.95
N ARG A 302 31.34 -10.10 -5.26
CA ARG A 302 31.38 -11.46 -5.84
C ARG A 302 29.97 -11.99 -6.09
N ARG A 303 29.00 -11.59 -5.27
CA ARG A 303 27.56 -11.89 -5.46
C ARG A 303 26.99 -11.28 -6.76
N LEU A 304 27.58 -10.20 -7.26
CA LEU A 304 27.23 -9.59 -8.55
C LEU A 304 27.82 -10.36 -9.75
N GLY A 305 28.79 -11.26 -9.49
CA GLY A 305 29.52 -12.01 -10.50
C GLY A 305 30.92 -11.49 -10.81
N LEU A 306 31.46 -10.56 -10.02
CA LEU A 306 32.85 -10.10 -10.10
C LEU A 306 33.75 -11.14 -9.40
N THR A 307 34.50 -11.92 -10.16
CA THR A 307 35.32 -13.03 -9.63
C THR A 307 36.73 -13.03 -10.23
N HIS A 308 37.62 -13.86 -9.69
CA HIS A 308 38.97 -14.09 -10.22
C HIS A 308 39.82 -12.81 -10.31
N ALA A 309 39.67 -11.91 -9.36
CA ALA A 309 40.43 -10.66 -9.32
C ALA A 309 41.92 -10.92 -9.05
N THR A 310 42.79 -10.39 -9.91
CA THR A 310 44.25 -10.52 -9.80
C THR A 310 44.99 -9.27 -10.29
N ILE A 311 46.25 -9.12 -9.87
CA ILE A 311 47.13 -8.02 -10.28
C ILE A 311 48.04 -8.45 -11.43
N MET A 312 47.80 -7.89 -12.61
CA MET A 312 48.56 -8.21 -13.83
C MET A 312 49.87 -7.43 -13.92
N GLU A 313 49.81 -6.11 -13.75
CA GLU A 313 50.97 -5.22 -13.85
C GLU A 313 51.10 -4.40 -12.58
N GLN A 314 52.34 -4.10 -12.22
CA GLN A 314 52.70 -3.18 -11.15
C GLN A 314 53.88 -2.35 -11.62
N GLY A 315 53.89 -1.07 -11.25
CA GLY A 315 54.95 -0.14 -11.65
C GLY A 315 55.11 1.00 -10.67
N LYS A 316 56.09 1.86 -10.93
CA LYS A 316 56.23 3.13 -10.23
C LYS A 316 55.39 4.17 -10.96
N ALA A 317 54.56 4.89 -10.23
CA ALA A 317 53.85 6.05 -10.78
C ALA A 317 54.83 7.20 -11.02
N VAL A 318 54.42 8.12 -11.89
CA VAL A 318 55.14 9.38 -12.06
C VAL A 318 55.16 10.11 -10.71
N PRO A 319 56.35 10.42 -10.17
CA PRO A 319 56.43 11.11 -8.91
C PRO A 319 55.86 12.51 -9.05
N ILE A 320 55.12 12.95 -8.04
CA ILE A 320 54.50 14.26 -8.02
C ILE A 320 55.25 15.16 -7.05
N ASP A 321 55.46 16.39 -7.48
CA ASP A 321 56.06 17.45 -6.69
C ASP A 321 54.94 18.35 -6.17
N VAL A 322 54.70 18.34 -4.86
CA VAL A 322 53.66 19.16 -4.22
C VAL A 322 54.32 20.24 -3.40
N SER A 323 53.91 21.49 -3.61
CA SER A 323 54.40 22.61 -2.80
C SER A 323 53.78 22.55 -1.39
N THR A 324 54.61 22.77 -0.37
CA THR A 324 54.20 22.75 1.04
C THR A 324 53.52 24.05 1.50
N LYS A 325 53.58 25.12 0.68
CA LYS A 325 52.74 26.30 0.87
C LYS A 325 51.50 26.15 0.01
N GLY A 326 50.33 26.09 0.66
CA GLY A 326 49.04 26.17 -0.01
C GLY A 326 49.05 27.35 -0.97
N ARG A 327 49.04 27.06 -2.28
CA ARG A 327 48.94 28.11 -3.30
C ARG A 327 47.50 28.59 -3.27
N ASP A 328 47.28 29.74 -2.66
CA ASP A 328 46.02 30.48 -2.81
C ASP A 328 45.90 30.93 -4.27
N LEU A 329 45.06 30.25 -5.05
CA LEU A 329 44.80 30.57 -6.45
C LEU A 329 43.95 31.85 -6.61
N THR A 330 43.57 32.53 -5.53
CA THR A 330 42.78 33.77 -5.60
C THR A 330 43.61 35.03 -5.82
N ALA A 331 44.94 34.97 -5.67
CA ALA A 331 45.82 36.15 -5.82
C ALA A 331 46.17 36.52 -7.28
N ALA A 332 45.43 36.01 -8.28
CA ALA A 332 45.57 36.38 -9.69
C ALA A 332 44.41 37.27 -10.21
N ARG A 333 43.65 37.93 -9.32
CA ARG A 333 42.66 38.95 -9.69
C ARG A 333 42.90 40.27 -8.98
N GLY A 334 44.10 40.83 -9.15
CA GLY A 334 44.32 42.26 -8.96
C GLY A 334 43.84 43.01 -10.19
N PHE A 335 42.60 43.47 -10.20
CA PHE A 335 42.12 44.47 -11.16
C PHE A 335 42.91 45.77 -10.95
N GLY A 336 43.92 45.99 -11.78
CA GLY A 336 44.57 47.29 -11.94
C GLY A 336 43.66 48.21 -12.74
N ALA A 337 42.92 49.06 -12.03
CA ALA A 337 42.17 50.16 -12.60
C ALA A 337 43.13 51.29 -13.04
N THR A 338 43.51 51.33 -14.32
CA THR A 338 44.00 52.56 -14.98
C THR A 338 43.74 52.49 -16.49
N GLY A 339 42.63 53.08 -16.93
CA GLY A 339 42.36 53.38 -18.34
C GLY A 339 41.12 54.29 -18.46
N PRO A 340 41.19 55.44 -19.15
CA PRO A 340 40.09 56.40 -19.19
C PRO A 340 38.94 55.93 -20.08
N MET A 341 37.73 56.22 -19.63
CA MET A 341 36.45 55.92 -20.27
C MET A 341 36.34 56.48 -21.70
N GLY A 342 35.89 55.63 -22.63
CA GLY A 342 35.31 56.00 -23.93
C GLY A 342 33.88 55.45 -24.05
N PRO A 343 32.95 56.13 -24.76
CA PRO A 343 31.52 55.92 -24.59
C PRO A 343 30.99 54.68 -25.33
N MET A 344 29.97 54.08 -24.73
CA MET A 344 29.17 52.98 -25.26
C MET A 344 28.56 53.29 -26.64
N GLY A 345 28.61 52.29 -27.53
CA GLY A 345 27.85 52.22 -28.77
C GLY A 345 27.18 50.86 -28.90
N THR A 346 25.88 50.89 -29.18
CA THR A 346 24.93 49.78 -29.33
C THR A 346 25.04 49.11 -30.71
N SER A 347 24.94 47.77 -30.80
CA SER A 347 24.17 47.09 -31.86
C SER A 347 24.14 45.56 -31.72
N GLU A 348 22.90 45.10 -31.82
CA GLU A 348 22.31 43.86 -32.34
C GLU A 348 23.08 42.89 -33.26
N GLU A 349 22.59 41.63 -33.19
CA GLU A 349 22.58 40.52 -34.16
C GLU A 349 23.73 39.48 -34.25
N SER A 350 23.29 38.24 -33.92
CA SER A 350 23.69 36.85 -34.19
C SER A 350 24.40 36.52 -35.54
N PRO A 351 24.64 35.24 -35.89
CA PRO A 351 25.47 34.21 -35.27
C PRO A 351 26.43 33.56 -36.32
N GLU A 352 27.67 33.18 -35.97
CA GLU A 352 28.47 32.32 -36.87
C GLU A 352 29.13 31.14 -36.15
N PHE A 353 28.95 29.99 -36.81
CA PHE A 353 29.44 28.66 -36.49
C PHE A 353 30.91 28.58 -36.92
N LEU A 354 31.84 28.43 -35.98
CA LEU A 354 33.22 28.08 -36.27
C LEU A 354 33.57 26.76 -35.58
N THR A 355 33.73 25.76 -36.44
CA THR A 355 34.51 24.54 -36.23
C THR A 355 35.95 24.92 -35.93
N GLU A 356 36.46 24.62 -34.73
CA GLU A 356 37.90 24.44 -34.51
C GLU A 356 38.15 23.72 -33.18
N THR A 357 38.97 22.68 -33.25
CA THR A 357 39.55 21.92 -32.14
C THR A 357 40.29 22.85 -31.17
N PRO A 358 40.09 22.75 -29.84
CA PRO A 358 40.86 23.57 -28.91
C PRO A 358 42.26 22.96 -28.73
N GLU A 359 43.20 23.46 -29.52
CA GLU A 359 44.63 23.42 -29.20
C GLU A 359 44.88 24.35 -28.00
N PHE A 360 45.38 23.79 -26.91
CA PHE A 360 45.79 24.57 -25.74
C PHE A 360 47.04 25.39 -26.08
N PRO A 361 47.06 26.72 -25.87
CA PRO A 361 48.25 27.53 -26.11
C PRO A 361 49.35 27.24 -25.06
N PRO A 362 50.64 27.36 -25.44
CA PRO A 362 51.76 27.12 -24.54
C PRO A 362 51.77 28.18 -23.43
N SER A 363 51.90 27.73 -22.19
CA SER A 363 51.96 28.58 -21.01
C SER A 363 53.10 29.59 -21.13
N SER A 364 52.76 30.88 -21.17
CA SER A 364 53.72 31.97 -21.02
C SER A 364 54.23 32.00 -19.58
N ALA A 365 55.56 32.06 -19.48
CA ALA A 365 56.28 32.11 -18.22
C ALA A 365 55.95 33.39 -17.42
N VAL A 366 55.70 33.24 -16.13
CA VAL A 366 55.87 34.32 -15.14
C VAL A 366 56.85 33.83 -14.07
N ALA A 367 57.80 34.71 -13.79
CA ALA A 367 59.02 34.48 -13.04
C ALA A 367 58.77 34.03 -11.58
N GLY A 368 59.56 33.04 -11.15
CA GLY A 368 59.57 32.51 -9.80
C GLY A 368 60.38 31.21 -9.74
N THR A 369 61.69 31.36 -9.84
CA THR A 369 62.79 30.39 -9.61
C THR A 369 62.42 28.96 -9.17
N GLY A 370 62.71 28.00 -10.04
CA GLY A 370 62.75 26.58 -9.73
C GLY A 370 63.07 25.76 -10.97
N VAL A 371 64.32 25.78 -11.42
CA VAL A 371 64.82 24.88 -12.48
C VAL A 371 64.79 23.44 -11.94
N PRO A 372 64.27 22.45 -12.69
CA PRO A 372 64.30 21.05 -12.24
C PRO A 372 65.75 20.57 -12.16
N GLY A 373 66.22 20.23 -10.95
CA GLY A 373 67.56 19.63 -10.75
C GLY A 373 68.42 20.21 -9.63
N GLN A 374 67.95 21.18 -8.83
CA GLN A 374 68.74 21.72 -7.72
C GLN A 374 68.33 21.07 -6.37
N PRO A 375 69.27 20.47 -5.60
CA PRO A 375 68.95 19.96 -4.27
C PRO A 375 68.76 21.14 -3.32
N GLY A 376 67.56 21.28 -2.74
CA GLY A 376 67.35 22.15 -1.57
C GLY A 376 66.38 23.32 -1.69
N SER A 377 65.36 23.31 -2.56
CA SER A 377 64.18 24.17 -2.30
C SER A 377 63.31 23.49 -1.24
N ALA A 378 63.37 23.97 0.00
CA ALA A 378 62.65 23.41 1.16
C ALA A 378 61.12 23.39 1.03
N ASP A 379 60.58 23.92 -0.07
CA ASP A 379 59.16 24.20 -0.27
C ASP A 379 58.43 23.24 -1.23
N VAL A 380 59.09 22.16 -1.69
CA VAL A 380 58.51 21.15 -2.58
C VAL A 380 58.83 19.74 -2.06
N LYS A 381 57.79 18.96 -1.77
CA LYS A 381 57.90 17.54 -1.39
C LYS A 381 57.59 16.66 -2.61
N ARG A 382 58.51 15.74 -2.92
CA ARG A 382 58.33 14.72 -3.97
C ARG A 382 57.71 13.46 -3.39
N TYR A 383 56.62 13.00 -3.97
CA TYR A 383 55.95 11.76 -3.58
C TYR A 383 56.15 10.68 -4.64
N GLU A 384 56.59 9.51 -4.21
CA GLU A 384 56.64 8.33 -5.07
C GLU A 384 55.27 7.62 -5.04
N GLY A 385 54.71 7.36 -6.21
CA GLY A 385 53.47 6.60 -6.33
C GLY A 385 53.70 5.21 -6.90
N THR A 386 52.68 4.38 -6.80
CA THR A 386 52.64 3.03 -7.40
C THR A 386 51.49 2.98 -8.39
N THR A 387 51.76 2.43 -9.58
CA THR A 387 50.75 2.09 -10.59
C THR A 387 50.44 0.62 -10.52
N PHE A 388 49.19 0.26 -10.81
CA PHE A 388 48.76 -1.13 -10.86
C PHE A 388 47.69 -1.34 -11.94
N THR A 389 47.65 -2.57 -12.44
CA THR A 389 46.59 -3.05 -13.33
C THR A 389 45.97 -4.30 -12.71
N ILE A 390 44.69 -4.23 -12.34
CA ILE A 390 43.91 -5.37 -11.88
C ILE A 390 43.05 -5.87 -13.04
N GLN A 391 42.98 -7.19 -13.20
CA GLN A 391 42.02 -7.83 -14.09
C GLN A 391 41.16 -8.80 -13.29
N LEU A 392 39.89 -8.85 -13.65
CA LEU A 392 38.90 -9.71 -13.03
C LEU A 392 37.84 -10.11 -14.08
N VAL A 393 37.09 -11.15 -13.76
CA VAL A 393 36.03 -11.68 -14.61
C VAL A 393 34.68 -11.22 -14.09
N LEU A 394 33.81 -10.74 -14.97
CA LEU A 394 32.42 -10.44 -14.70
C LEU A 394 31.54 -11.41 -15.46
N GLN A 395 30.90 -12.32 -14.72
CA GLN A 395 29.78 -13.14 -15.19
C GLN A 395 28.54 -12.67 -14.45
N TYR A 396 27.88 -11.65 -15.00
CA TYR A 396 26.85 -10.89 -14.30
C TYR A 396 25.69 -11.77 -13.83
N VAL A 397 25.38 -11.66 -12.53
CA VAL A 397 24.24 -12.33 -11.90
C VAL A 397 23.14 -11.29 -11.64
N PRO A 398 21.98 -11.39 -12.32
CA PRO A 398 20.84 -10.50 -12.08
C PRO A 398 20.39 -10.56 -10.62
N GLU A 399 19.90 -9.46 -10.07
CA GLU A 399 19.49 -9.35 -8.66
C GLU A 399 18.56 -10.48 -8.18
N ALA A 400 17.61 -10.88 -9.03
CA ALA A 400 16.67 -11.97 -8.75
C ALA A 400 17.33 -13.35 -8.56
N ASP A 401 18.50 -13.56 -9.16
CA ASP A 401 19.21 -14.84 -9.17
C ASP A 401 20.43 -14.85 -8.22
N ARG A 402 20.65 -13.77 -7.46
CA ARG A 402 21.82 -13.64 -6.56
C ARG A 402 21.66 -14.49 -5.31
N ALA A 403 22.48 -15.54 -5.19
CA ALA A 403 22.55 -16.41 -4.01
C ALA A 403 22.75 -15.62 -2.71
N GLU A 404 22.02 -15.97 -1.65
CA GLU A 404 22.11 -15.28 -0.35
C GLU A 404 23.38 -15.65 0.44
N VAL A 405 23.85 -16.90 0.31
CA VAL A 405 25.00 -17.44 1.04
C VAL A 405 26.24 -17.46 0.15
N ASP A 406 27.39 -16.99 0.66
CA ASP A 406 28.67 -17.04 -0.05
C ASP A 406 29.12 -18.50 -0.23
N PRO A 407 29.28 -19.00 -1.47
CA PRO A 407 29.76 -20.35 -1.72
C PRO A 407 31.22 -20.58 -1.27
N LEU A 408 31.97 -19.51 -0.95
CA LEU A 408 33.33 -19.58 -0.41
C LEU A 408 33.43 -19.28 1.09
N ALA A 409 32.31 -19.04 1.78
CA ALA A 409 32.36 -18.92 3.23
C ALA A 409 32.86 -20.24 3.84
N PRO A 410 33.84 -20.22 4.77
CA PRO A 410 34.18 -21.41 5.52
C PRO A 410 32.92 -21.89 6.23
N ALA A 411 32.56 -23.18 6.08
CA ALA A 411 31.42 -23.77 6.75
C ALA A 411 31.49 -23.42 8.24
N ALA A 412 30.57 -22.58 8.71
CA ALA A 412 30.51 -22.21 10.10
C ALA A 412 30.37 -23.50 10.91
N ALA A 413 31.33 -23.74 11.80
CA ALA A 413 31.21 -24.78 12.80
C ALA A 413 29.96 -24.47 13.63
N GLU A 414 28.90 -25.25 13.43
CA GLU A 414 27.79 -25.31 14.37
C GLU A 414 28.29 -25.93 15.68
N GLY A 415 28.30 -25.14 16.76
CA GLY A 415 28.29 -25.64 18.13
C GLY A 415 29.33 -25.04 19.09
N ALA A 416 28.86 -24.75 20.32
CA ALA A 416 29.54 -24.22 21.52
C ALA A 416 29.74 -22.68 21.52
N ASP A 417 29.22 -21.88 22.45
CA ASP A 417 28.68 -22.14 23.79
C ASP A 417 27.71 -21.02 24.22
N GLY A 418 26.69 -21.42 24.98
CA GLY A 418 26.00 -20.54 25.92
C GLY A 418 26.72 -20.53 27.27
N ALA A 419 26.49 -19.45 28.05
CA ALA A 419 27.04 -19.11 29.37
C ALA A 419 28.46 -18.48 29.32
N SER A 420 28.76 -17.38 30.01
CA SER A 420 28.25 -16.87 31.29
C SER A 420 28.38 -15.35 31.41
N ALA A 421 27.49 -14.76 32.20
CA ALA A 421 27.56 -13.40 32.72
C ALA A 421 28.51 -13.27 33.94
N ASP A 422 28.74 -12.01 34.33
CA ASP A 422 29.38 -11.47 35.54
C ASP A 422 30.91 -11.35 35.62
N ALA A 423 31.41 -10.10 35.54
CA ALA A 423 31.89 -9.34 36.71
C ALA A 423 32.52 -7.99 36.31
N ALA A 424 31.93 -6.88 36.74
CA ALA A 424 32.64 -5.73 37.34
C ALA A 424 31.64 -4.64 37.84
N SER A 425 31.62 -4.50 39.17
CA SER A 425 31.09 -3.45 40.06
C SER A 425 31.18 -2.00 39.52
N GLY A 426 30.35 -1.03 39.90
CA GLY A 426 29.61 -0.83 41.15
C GLY A 426 30.11 0.42 41.89
N ALA A 427 29.39 1.53 41.77
CA ALA A 427 29.35 2.74 42.62
C ALA A 427 28.08 3.50 42.12
N ASP A 428 27.11 3.96 42.90
CA ASP A 428 27.12 4.62 44.19
C ASP A 428 25.67 4.65 44.75
N ALA A 429 25.51 5.10 45.99
CA ALA A 429 24.27 5.45 46.71
C ALA A 429 23.49 4.35 47.45
N ALA A 430 23.84 4.18 48.74
CA ALA A 430 22.86 4.32 49.83
C ALA A 430 23.59 4.39 51.20
N ALA A 431 23.53 5.56 51.82
CA ALA A 431 23.72 5.71 53.26
C ALA A 431 22.55 6.55 53.76
N ASP A 432 21.56 5.92 54.37
CA ASP A 432 21.09 6.32 55.69
C ASP A 432 20.22 5.22 56.29
N ALA A 433 20.63 4.74 57.45
CA ALA A 433 19.84 3.93 58.35
C ALA A 433 20.14 4.44 59.74
N THR A 434 19.16 5.08 60.37
CA THR A 434 19.14 5.23 61.83
C THR A 434 17.80 4.77 62.37
N ALA A 435 17.93 3.98 63.43
CA ALA A 435 16.89 3.27 64.13
C ALA A 435 16.30 4.09 65.29
N ALA A 436 15.24 3.52 65.85
CA ALA A 436 14.74 3.65 67.22
C ALA A 436 13.55 4.60 67.47
N GLU A 437 12.55 3.97 68.09
CA GLU A 437 11.38 4.47 68.83
C GLU A 437 10.14 4.98 68.07
#